data_AF-A0A7T1HQ25-F1
#
_entry.id   AF-A0A7T1HQ25-F1
#
_cell.length_a   1.000
_cell.length_b   1.000
_cell.length_c   1.000
_cell.angle_alpha   90.00
_cell.angle_beta   90.00
_cell.angle_gamma   90.00
#
_symmetry.space_group_name_H-M   'P 1'
#
loop_
_entity.id
_entity.type
_entity.pdbx_description
1 polymer ?
#
loop_
_entity_poly.entity_id
_entity_poly.type
_entity_poly.pdbx_seq_one_letter_code
_entity_poly.pdbx_strand_id
1 'polypeptide(L)'
;MNYLTDHPVARRIFNAIRDRPYAWAVSSESPANNCYVKGIALLQRLGVLGYGVRGRVGEICFGDIIPAGIQSLHPSEFLPTHFWVEIWLDGGWHVLDCSYDPPLAEAGLVVNQWDSNRTCFEITKVYSQEDIIAYQMQWEDQGLLCSYFELVAPFACAFNQWLENVRVGPKLVCPEPDAQLPA
;
A
#
# COMPACT_ATOMS: atom_id res chain seq x y z
N MET A 1 -32.33 -7.67 16.48
CA MET A 1 -31.85 -6.40 15.89
C MET A 1 -30.44 -6.20 16.41
N ASN A 2 -29.44 -6.60 15.63
CA ASN A 2 -28.04 -6.27 15.92
C ASN A 2 -27.84 -4.82 15.53
N TYR A 3 -27.70 -3.95 16.52
CA TYR A 3 -27.06 -2.66 16.31
C TYR A 3 -25.59 -2.96 16.03
N LEU A 4 -25.25 -3.23 14.76
CA LEU A 4 -23.88 -3.04 14.31
C LEU A 4 -23.55 -1.59 14.65
N THR A 5 -22.67 -1.41 15.62
CA THR A 5 -22.23 -0.09 16.04
C THR A 5 -21.64 0.56 14.81
N ASP A 6 -22.28 1.60 14.25
CA ASP A 6 -21.62 2.34 13.17
C ASP A 6 -20.34 2.92 13.78
N HIS A 7 -19.22 2.75 13.08
CA HIS A 7 -17.89 3.19 13.52
C HIS A 7 -17.44 4.43 12.71
N PRO A 8 -18.22 5.54 12.68
CA PRO A 8 -18.03 6.61 11.69
C PRO A 8 -16.69 7.34 11.87
N VAL A 9 -16.21 7.47 13.12
CA VAL A 9 -14.91 8.09 13.40
C VAL A 9 -13.77 7.22 12.87
N ALA A 10 -13.83 5.91 13.09
CA ALA A 10 -12.82 4.96 12.64
C ALA A 10 -12.81 4.85 11.11
N ARG A 11 -13.99 4.78 10.47
CA ARG A 11 -14.16 4.83 9.01
C ARG A 11 -13.56 6.10 8.41
N ARG A 12 -13.81 7.26 9.02
CA ARG A 12 -13.24 8.53 8.57
C ARG A 12 -11.71 8.55 8.68
N ILE A 13 -11.13 7.98 9.74
CA ILE A 13 -9.67 7.85 9.89
C ILE A 13 -9.09 6.94 8.81
N PHE A 14 -9.72 5.79 8.56
CA PHE A 14 -9.31 4.87 7.51
C PHE A 14 -9.29 5.56 6.15
N ASN A 15 -10.40 6.21 5.76
CA ASN A 15 -10.50 6.92 4.48
C ASN A 15 -9.43 8.02 4.37
N ALA A 16 -9.27 8.84 5.41
CA ALA A 16 -8.28 9.93 5.40
C ALA A 16 -6.83 9.45 5.31
N ILE A 17 -6.52 8.23 5.77
CA ILE A 17 -5.21 7.62 5.56
C ILE A 17 -5.13 7.03 4.15
N ARG A 18 -6.13 6.24 3.75
CA ARG A 18 -6.20 5.60 2.43
C ARG A 18 -6.04 6.59 1.30
N ASP A 19 -6.68 7.75 1.40
CA ASP A 19 -6.69 8.75 0.33
C ASP A 19 -5.35 9.50 0.19
N ARG A 20 -4.35 9.23 1.04
CA ARG A 20 -2.97 9.72 0.84
C ARG A 20 -2.31 8.96 -0.32
N PRO A 21 -1.69 9.64 -1.30
CA PRO A 21 -1.03 8.99 -2.43
C PRO A 21 -0.01 7.95 -1.98
N TYR A 22 -0.19 6.69 -2.37
CA TYR A 22 0.77 5.62 -2.08
C TYR A 22 2.08 5.84 -2.84
N ALA A 23 3.19 5.64 -2.15
CA ALA A 23 4.52 5.63 -2.76
C ALA A 23 5.43 4.66 -2.03
N TRP A 24 6.28 3.95 -2.77
CA TRP A 24 7.37 3.15 -2.20
C TRP A 24 8.52 4.06 -1.78
N ALA A 25 9.16 3.78 -0.64
CA ALA A 25 10.31 4.55 -0.18
C ALA A 25 11.52 4.31 -1.09
N VAL A 26 12.09 5.37 -1.66
CA VAL A 26 13.29 5.27 -2.52
C VAL A 26 14.57 5.34 -1.68
N SER A 27 14.51 5.95 -0.50
CA SER A 27 15.61 6.03 0.46
C SER A 27 15.07 6.06 1.89
N SER A 28 15.96 5.89 2.87
CA SER A 28 15.64 5.99 4.30
C SER A 28 15.20 7.40 4.73
N GLU A 29 15.63 8.43 4.00
CA GLU A 29 15.34 9.84 4.28
C GLU A 29 14.09 10.34 3.54
N SER A 30 13.65 9.63 2.49
CA SER A 30 12.51 10.05 1.70
C SER A 30 11.20 9.71 2.41
N PRO A 31 10.34 10.69 2.71
CA PRO A 31 9.00 10.38 3.18
C PRO A 31 8.24 9.60 2.11
N ALA A 32 7.64 8.49 2.49
CA ALA A 32 6.81 7.67 1.62
C ALA A 32 5.56 7.22 2.36
N ASN A 33 4.41 7.34 1.70
CA ASN A 33 3.14 6.81 2.18
C ASN A 33 2.99 5.35 1.72
N ASN A 34 3.95 4.49 2.07
CA ASN A 34 3.88 3.06 1.77
C ASN A 34 2.90 2.35 2.72
N CYS A 35 2.71 1.04 2.54
CA CYS A 35 1.80 0.23 3.34
C CYS A 35 2.16 0.24 4.83
N TYR A 36 3.45 0.22 5.15
CA TYR A 36 3.93 0.30 6.54
C TYR A 36 3.58 1.65 7.19
N VAL A 37 3.95 2.77 6.57
CA VAL A 37 3.70 4.12 7.14
C VAL A 37 2.20 4.38 7.30
N LYS A 38 1.40 4.06 6.27
CA LYS A 38 -0.06 4.22 6.34
C LYS A 38 -0.68 3.28 7.39
N GLY A 39 -0.23 2.02 7.43
CA GLY A 39 -0.71 1.04 8.39
C GLY A 39 -0.37 1.39 9.85
N ILE A 40 0.85 1.85 10.14
CA ILE A 40 1.24 2.31 11.48
C ILE A 40 0.38 3.52 11.90
N ALA A 41 0.15 4.48 10.99
CA ALA A 41 -0.72 5.61 11.28
C ALA A 41 -2.16 5.17 11.60
N LEU A 42 -2.67 4.15 10.90
CA LEU A 42 -4.00 3.59 11.15
C LEU A 42 -4.06 2.87 12.50
N LEU A 43 -3.08 1.99 12.77
CA LEU A 43 -2.95 1.24 14.02
C LEU A 43 -2.94 2.19 15.22
N GLN A 44 -2.10 3.23 15.19
CA GLN A 44 -1.99 4.19 16.28
C GLN A 44 -3.30 4.95 16.51
N ARG A 45 -3.91 5.48 15.43
CA ARG A 45 -5.13 6.29 15.55
C ARG A 45 -6.34 5.49 16.03
N LEU A 46 -6.47 4.24 15.59
CA LEU A 46 -7.53 3.35 16.06
C LEU A 46 -7.27 2.89 17.50
N GLY A 47 -6.02 2.59 17.86
CA GLY A 47 -5.65 2.24 19.23
C GLY A 47 -5.97 3.36 20.24
N VAL A 48 -5.72 4.63 19.89
CA VAL A 48 -6.10 5.79 20.71
C VAL A 48 -7.61 5.90 20.93
N LEU A 49 -8.43 5.41 19.99
CA LEU A 49 -9.89 5.36 20.15
C LEU A 49 -10.37 4.15 20.97
N GLY A 50 -9.47 3.31 21.47
CA GLY A 50 -9.79 2.14 22.30
C GLY A 50 -10.14 0.87 21.52
N TYR A 51 -9.92 0.84 20.20
CA TYR A 51 -10.11 -0.39 19.43
C TYR A 51 -8.99 -1.39 19.70
N GLY A 52 -9.35 -2.67 19.77
CA GLY A 52 -8.37 -3.75 19.65
C GLY A 52 -7.80 -3.75 18.25
N VAL A 53 -6.51 -3.49 18.10
CA VAL A 53 -5.84 -3.45 16.79
C VAL A 53 -4.52 -4.21 16.83
N ARG A 54 -4.15 -4.81 15.71
CA ARG A 54 -2.83 -5.44 15.53
C ARG A 54 -2.29 -5.23 14.12
N GLY A 55 -0.98 -5.13 14.01
CA GLY A 55 -0.30 -5.14 12.72
C GLY A 55 -0.10 -6.57 12.24
N ARG A 56 -0.12 -6.75 10.93
CA ARG A 56 0.18 -8.02 10.26
C ARG A 56 1.17 -7.77 9.15
N VAL A 57 2.02 -8.76 8.89
CA VAL A 57 2.95 -8.77 7.76
C VAL A 57 2.81 -10.09 7.01
N GLY A 58 2.96 -10.04 5.71
CA GLY A 58 2.99 -11.21 4.87
C GLY A 58 3.79 -11.00 3.60
N GLU A 59 4.24 -12.10 3.01
CA GLU A 59 4.85 -12.13 1.68
C GLU A 59 3.76 -11.93 0.63
N ILE A 60 4.10 -11.23 -0.45
CA ILE A 60 3.16 -10.93 -1.54
C ILE A 60 3.67 -11.42 -2.88
N CYS A 61 2.73 -11.55 -3.81
CA CYS A 61 3.02 -11.53 -5.23
C CYS A 61 2.57 -10.20 -5.83
N PHE A 62 3.38 -9.61 -6.71
CA PHE A 62 3.01 -8.40 -7.44
C PHE A 62 1.88 -8.65 -8.45
N GLY A 63 1.63 -9.92 -8.82
CA GLY A 63 0.64 -10.31 -9.82
C GLY A 63 0.97 -9.75 -11.20
N ASP A 64 -0.03 -9.67 -12.08
CA ASP A 64 0.16 -9.22 -13.46
C ASP A 64 -0.19 -7.74 -13.69
N ILE A 65 -0.65 -7.04 -12.65
CA ILE A 65 -1.11 -5.64 -12.77
C ILE A 65 0.08 -4.68 -12.96
N ILE A 66 1.19 -4.94 -12.29
CA ILE A 66 2.40 -4.13 -12.40
C ILE A 66 3.13 -4.53 -13.69
N PRO A 67 3.57 -3.58 -14.55
CA PRO A 67 4.29 -3.93 -15.77
C PRO A 67 5.50 -4.83 -15.50
N ALA A 68 5.65 -5.92 -16.27
CA ALA A 68 6.71 -6.90 -16.07
C ALA A 68 8.13 -6.28 -16.07
N GLY A 69 8.36 -5.26 -16.90
CA GLY A 69 9.65 -4.55 -16.94
C GLY A 69 9.96 -3.75 -15.66
N ILE A 70 8.93 -3.34 -14.90
CA ILE A 70 9.12 -2.75 -13.57
C ILE A 70 9.37 -3.86 -12.56
N GLN A 71 8.57 -4.94 -12.58
CA GLN A 71 8.74 -6.07 -11.66
C GLN A 71 10.15 -6.68 -11.73
N SER A 72 10.73 -6.78 -12.93
CA SER A 72 12.09 -7.30 -13.13
C SER A 72 13.20 -6.45 -12.50
N LEU A 73 12.89 -5.22 -12.07
CA LEU A 73 13.84 -4.36 -11.35
C LEU A 73 13.88 -4.68 -9.85
N HIS A 74 12.92 -5.45 -9.32
CA HIS A 74 12.91 -5.79 -7.91
C HIS A 74 14.04 -6.79 -7.61
N PRO A 75 14.96 -6.50 -6.68
CA PRO A 75 16.03 -7.41 -6.33
C PRO A 75 15.49 -8.72 -5.75
N SER A 76 16.05 -9.84 -6.19
CA SER A 76 15.61 -11.19 -5.80
C SER A 76 15.97 -11.56 -4.35
N GLU A 77 16.97 -10.87 -3.79
CA GLU A 77 17.48 -11.04 -2.43
C GLU A 77 16.50 -10.52 -1.38
N PHE A 78 15.58 -9.64 -1.78
CA PHE A 78 14.56 -9.09 -0.90
C PHE A 78 13.20 -9.66 -1.27
N LEU A 79 12.56 -10.32 -0.31
CA LEU A 79 11.19 -10.78 -0.49
C LEU A 79 10.25 -9.57 -0.43
N PRO A 80 9.35 -9.38 -1.42
CA PRO A 80 8.34 -8.36 -1.34
C PRO A 80 7.35 -8.73 -0.21
N THR A 81 7.14 -7.80 0.70
CA THR A 81 6.27 -7.97 1.85
C THR A 81 5.26 -6.83 1.93
N HIS A 82 4.17 -7.08 2.65
CA HIS A 82 3.10 -6.12 2.84
C HIS A 82 2.68 -6.05 4.29
N PHE A 83 2.43 -4.83 4.76
CA PHE A 83 1.90 -4.56 6.10
C PHE A 83 0.43 -4.13 6.02
N TRP A 84 -0.41 -4.70 6.88
CA TRP A 84 -1.80 -4.27 7.05
C TRP A 84 -2.20 -4.28 8.53
N VAL A 85 -3.39 -3.74 8.83
CA VAL A 85 -3.94 -3.71 10.18
C VAL A 85 -5.13 -4.66 10.26
N GLU A 86 -5.28 -5.35 11.39
CA GLU A 86 -6.53 -5.99 11.75
C GLU A 86 -7.16 -5.26 12.95
N ILE A 87 -8.47 -5.09 12.92
CA ILE A 87 -9.27 -4.45 13.97
C ILE A 87 -10.26 -5.45 14.57
N TRP A 88 -10.43 -5.44 15.89
CA TRP A 88 -11.45 -6.23 16.59
C TRP A 88 -12.75 -5.46 16.64
N LEU A 89 -13.75 -5.90 15.88
CA LEU A 89 -15.09 -5.32 15.80
C LEU A 89 -16.13 -6.42 15.92
N ASP A 90 -17.24 -6.15 16.59
CA ASP A 90 -18.43 -7.03 16.62
C ASP A 90 -18.13 -8.51 16.95
N GLY A 91 -17.10 -8.77 17.76
CA GLY A 91 -16.69 -10.12 18.18
C GLY A 91 -15.74 -10.85 17.23
N GLY A 92 -15.14 -10.18 16.24
CA GLY A 92 -14.20 -10.78 15.31
C GLY A 92 -13.06 -9.85 14.88
N TRP A 93 -12.00 -10.43 14.30
CA TRP A 93 -10.93 -9.68 13.65
C TRP A 93 -11.30 -9.39 12.19
N HIS A 94 -11.15 -8.14 11.77
CA HIS A 94 -11.39 -7.67 10.42
C HIS A 94 -10.13 -7.05 9.82
N VAL A 95 -9.85 -7.36 8.56
CA VAL A 95 -8.72 -6.78 7.83
C VAL A 95 -9.04 -5.35 7.39
N LEU A 96 -8.15 -4.42 7.73
CA LEU A 96 -8.11 -3.05 7.26
C LEU A 96 -6.80 -2.77 6.54
N ASP A 97 -6.87 -2.60 5.24
CA ASP A 97 -5.72 -2.27 4.40
C ASP A 97 -5.97 -0.96 3.64
N CYS A 98 -5.35 0.10 4.14
CA CYS A 98 -5.48 1.45 3.59
C CYS A 98 -4.35 1.80 2.61
N SER A 99 -3.68 0.82 2.02
CA SER A 99 -2.43 1.06 1.27
C SER A 99 -2.66 1.83 -0.02
N TYR A 100 -3.39 1.29 -0.99
CA TYR A 100 -3.62 2.00 -2.26
C TYR A 100 -4.67 3.11 -2.11
N ASP A 101 -4.39 4.25 -2.73
CA ASP A 101 -5.29 5.39 -2.85
C ASP A 101 -6.28 5.24 -4.02
N PRO A 102 -7.47 5.88 -3.96
CA PRO A 102 -8.56 5.68 -4.91
C PRO A 102 -8.23 5.74 -6.41
N PRO A 103 -7.41 6.69 -6.90
CA PRO A 103 -7.12 6.77 -8.34
C PRO A 103 -6.45 5.51 -8.91
N LEU A 104 -5.75 4.74 -8.07
CA LEU A 104 -5.05 3.53 -8.49
C LEU A 104 -5.99 2.39 -8.93
N ALA A 105 -7.28 2.47 -8.57
CA ALA A 105 -8.28 1.50 -9.00
C ALA A 105 -8.42 1.42 -10.53
N GLU A 106 -8.14 2.51 -11.25
CA GLU A 106 -8.21 2.55 -12.72
C GLU A 106 -7.21 1.60 -13.40
N ALA A 107 -6.07 1.34 -12.75
CA ALA A 107 -5.10 0.35 -13.20
C ALA A 107 -5.43 -1.09 -12.80
N GLY A 108 -6.59 -1.32 -12.17
CA GLY A 108 -6.98 -2.64 -11.64
C GLY A 108 -6.38 -2.97 -10.28
N LEU A 109 -5.69 -2.04 -9.63
CA LEU A 109 -5.21 -2.23 -8.25
C LEU A 109 -6.38 -2.27 -7.28
N VAL A 110 -6.25 -3.11 -6.25
CA VAL A 110 -7.31 -3.32 -5.25
C VAL A 110 -7.28 -2.16 -4.25
N VAL A 111 -8.18 -1.19 -4.43
CA VAL A 111 -8.41 -0.13 -3.46
C VAL A 111 -9.51 -0.53 -2.49
N ASN A 112 -9.13 -0.80 -1.24
CA ASN A 112 -10.07 -1.24 -0.23
C ASN A 112 -10.94 -0.10 0.32
N GLN A 113 -12.14 -0.48 0.70
CA GLN A 113 -13.04 0.29 1.54
C GLN A 113 -12.94 -0.22 2.99
N TRP A 114 -13.52 0.52 3.93
CA TRP A 114 -13.54 0.14 5.36
C TRP A 114 -14.03 -1.28 5.60
N ASP A 115 -15.01 -1.72 4.81
CA ASP A 115 -15.76 -2.95 4.99
C ASP A 115 -15.19 -4.12 4.14
N SER A 116 -14.11 -3.88 3.39
CA SER A 116 -13.63 -4.82 2.37
C SER A 116 -13.10 -6.15 2.93
N ASN A 117 -12.60 -6.16 4.17
CA ASN A 117 -12.08 -7.34 4.86
C ASN A 117 -11.09 -8.17 4.01
N ARG A 118 -10.19 -7.49 3.30
CA ARG A 118 -9.16 -8.10 2.44
C ARG A 118 -7.95 -7.17 2.32
N THR A 119 -6.84 -7.73 1.86
CA THR A 119 -5.62 -7.00 1.51
C THR A 119 -5.67 -6.52 0.05
N CYS A 120 -4.85 -5.52 -0.27
CA CYS A 120 -4.69 -5.00 -1.63
C CYS A 120 -3.79 -5.86 -2.52
N PHE A 121 -2.93 -6.68 -1.90
CA PHE A 121 -2.13 -7.71 -2.58
C PHE A 121 -2.63 -9.11 -2.25
N GLU A 122 -2.32 -10.07 -3.13
CA GLU A 122 -2.40 -11.48 -2.80
C GLU A 122 -1.30 -11.83 -1.79
N ILE A 123 -1.71 -12.30 -0.61
CA ILE A 123 -0.79 -12.73 0.44
C ILE A 123 -0.49 -14.22 0.24
N THR A 124 0.77 -14.55 0.00
CA THR A 124 1.21 -15.94 -0.19
C THR A 124 1.57 -16.62 1.13
N LYS A 125 1.99 -15.83 2.13
CA LYS A 125 2.34 -16.30 3.47
C LYS A 125 2.12 -15.20 4.50
N VAL A 126 1.42 -15.52 5.59
CA VAL A 126 1.25 -14.62 6.75
C VAL A 126 2.28 -14.97 7.81
N TYR A 127 2.98 -13.98 8.34
CA TYR A 127 3.98 -14.18 9.38
C TYR A 127 3.34 -14.32 10.77
N SER A 128 3.95 -15.18 11.59
CA SER A 128 3.60 -15.24 13.01
C SER A 128 4.04 -13.96 13.73
N GLN A 129 3.56 -13.74 14.96
CA GLN A 129 4.00 -12.58 15.74
C GLN A 129 5.52 -12.60 15.98
N GLU A 130 6.09 -13.77 16.24
CA GLU A 130 7.53 -13.95 16.45
C GLU A 130 8.32 -13.63 15.16
N ASP A 131 7.84 -14.10 14.02
CA ASP A 131 8.45 -13.79 12.71
C ASP A 131 8.39 -12.29 12.39
N ILE A 132 7.28 -11.62 12.71
CA ILE A 132 7.13 -10.16 12.50
C ILE A 132 8.15 -9.40 13.35
N ILE A 133 8.32 -9.78 14.61
CA ILE A 133 9.29 -9.14 15.51
C ILE A 133 10.71 -9.36 14.96
N ALA A 134 11.05 -10.61 14.61
CA ALA A 134 12.36 -10.94 14.05
C ALA A 134 12.63 -10.16 12.76
N TYR A 135 11.64 -10.08 11.86
CA TYR A 135 11.72 -9.28 10.64
C TYR A 135 11.96 -7.81 10.93
N GLN A 136 11.22 -7.21 11.88
CA GLN A 136 11.39 -5.81 12.26
C GLN A 136 12.77 -5.51 12.85
N MET A 137 13.29 -6.41 13.69
CA MET A 137 14.62 -6.25 14.31
C MET A 137 15.75 -6.24 13.27
N GLN A 138 15.60 -6.93 12.14
CA GLN A 138 16.60 -6.88 11.06
C GLN A 138 16.76 -5.47 10.47
N TRP A 139 15.68 -4.69 10.44
CA TRP A 139 15.71 -3.32 9.90
C TRP A 139 16.40 -2.29 10.79
N GLU A 140 16.79 -2.67 12.01
CA GLU A 140 17.66 -1.85 12.86
C GLU A 140 19.11 -1.84 12.35
N ASP A 141 19.52 -2.86 11.58
CA ASP A 141 20.83 -2.93 10.93
C ASP A 141 20.93 -1.90 9.80
N GLN A 142 21.74 -0.87 10.03
CA GLN A 142 21.96 0.21 9.06
C GLN A 142 22.64 -0.26 7.77
N GLY A 143 23.48 -1.28 7.83
CA GLY A 143 24.13 -1.87 6.66
C GLY A 143 23.12 -2.58 5.76
N LEU A 144 22.21 -3.34 6.37
CA LEU A 144 21.08 -3.97 5.65
C LEU A 144 20.16 -2.91 5.04
N LEU A 145 19.79 -1.88 5.82
CA LEU A 145 18.91 -0.81 5.35
C LEU A 145 19.53 -0.03 4.17
N CYS A 146 20.82 0.28 4.25
CA CYS A 146 21.55 0.94 3.16
C CYS A 146 21.56 0.07 1.89
N SER A 147 21.92 -1.21 2.04
CA SER A 147 21.94 -2.18 0.93
C SER A 147 20.55 -2.35 0.31
N TYR A 148 19.51 -2.39 1.13
CA TYR A 148 18.12 -2.47 0.68
C TYR A 148 17.76 -1.29 -0.23
N PHE A 149 17.98 -0.06 0.23
CA PHE A 149 17.61 1.11 -0.58
C PHE A 149 18.47 1.24 -1.84
N GLU A 150 19.76 0.90 -1.79
CA GLU A 150 20.61 0.88 -2.99
C GLU A 150 20.06 -0.08 -4.06
N LEU A 151 19.69 -1.29 -3.65
CA LEU A 151 19.24 -2.33 -4.58
C LEU A 151 17.77 -2.17 -5.02
N VAL A 152 16.90 -1.65 -4.14
CA VAL A 152 15.46 -1.48 -4.42
C VAL A 152 15.15 -0.15 -5.10
N ALA A 153 16.03 0.86 -5.02
CA ALA A 153 15.77 2.18 -5.60
C ALA A 153 15.35 2.16 -7.09
N PRO A 154 15.97 1.38 -8.00
CA PRO A 154 15.53 1.31 -9.40
C PRO A 154 14.08 0.86 -9.54
N PHE A 155 13.67 -0.19 -8.81
CA PHE A 155 12.29 -0.65 -8.75
C PHE A 155 11.37 0.42 -8.17
N ALA A 156 11.72 0.97 -6.99
CA ALA A 156 10.88 1.95 -6.29
C ALA A 156 10.64 3.21 -7.14
N CYS A 157 11.67 3.72 -7.81
CA CYS A 157 11.55 4.85 -8.73
C CYS A 157 10.62 4.54 -9.91
N ALA A 158 10.85 3.42 -10.60
CA ALA A 158 10.03 3.03 -11.75
C ALA A 158 8.58 2.76 -11.35
N PHE A 159 8.36 2.09 -10.22
CA PHE A 159 7.04 1.81 -9.68
C PHE A 159 6.30 3.09 -9.28
N ASN A 160 6.95 4.00 -8.56
CA ASN A 160 6.35 5.29 -8.20
C ASN A 160 6.00 6.13 -9.44
N GLN A 161 6.89 6.19 -10.44
CA GLN A 161 6.62 6.86 -11.72
C GLN A 161 5.37 6.27 -12.41
N TRP A 162 5.24 4.95 -12.40
CA TRP A 162 4.07 4.27 -12.96
C TRP A 162 2.80 4.60 -12.18
N LEU A 163 2.84 4.60 -10.84
CA LEU A 163 1.70 5.00 -9.99
C LEU A 163 1.26 6.44 -10.29
N GLU A 164 2.21 7.38 -10.41
CA GLU A 164 1.89 8.77 -10.79
C GLU A 164 1.22 8.87 -12.16
N ASN A 165 1.71 8.11 -13.15
CA ASN A 165 1.10 8.08 -14.48
C ASN A 165 -0.33 7.52 -14.42
N VAL A 166 -0.59 6.51 -13.58
CA VAL A 166 -1.94 5.99 -13.35
C VAL A 166 -2.84 7.07 -12.77
N ARG A 167 -2.38 7.83 -11.76
CA ARG A 167 -3.18 8.89 -11.12
C ARG A 167 -3.58 10.01 -12.06
N VAL A 168 -2.70 10.38 -12.99
CA VAL A 168 -2.99 11.44 -13.99
C VAL A 168 -3.91 10.93 -15.10
N GLY A 169 -4.06 9.61 -15.22
CA GLY A 169 -4.80 8.95 -16.30
C GLY A 169 -4.08 9.07 -17.64
N PRO A 170 -4.61 8.43 -18.71
CA PRO A 170 -4.18 8.75 -20.06
C PRO A 170 -4.44 10.25 -20.26
N LYS A 171 -3.39 11.03 -20.56
CA LYS A 171 -3.60 12.38 -21.10
C LYS A 171 -4.49 12.19 -22.32
N LEU A 172 -5.75 12.62 -22.25
CA LEU A 172 -6.58 12.78 -23.42
C LEU A 172 -5.78 13.70 -24.33
N VAL A 173 -5.13 13.13 -25.33
CA VAL A 173 -4.56 13.89 -26.43
C VAL A 173 -5.81 14.48 -27.08
N CYS A 174 -6.13 15.74 -26.78
CA CYS A 174 -7.10 16.47 -27.57
C CYS A 174 -6.63 16.30 -29.02
N PRO A 175 -7.44 15.69 -29.90
CA PRO A 175 -7.06 15.59 -31.30
C PRO A 175 -6.70 17.00 -31.75
N GLU A 176 -5.50 17.17 -32.32
CA GLU A 176 -5.15 18.44 -32.93
C GLU A 176 -6.29 18.80 -33.88
N PRO A 177 -6.88 20.01 -33.78
CA PRO A 177 -7.94 20.40 -34.68
C PRO A 177 -7.40 20.23 -36.11
N ASP A 178 -8.06 19.36 -36.88
CA ASP A 178 -7.67 18.97 -38.23
C ASP A 178 -7.03 20.16 -38.94
N ALA A 179 -5.73 20.04 -39.24
CA ALA A 179 -5.04 20.98 -40.09
C ALA A 179 -5.82 21.04 -41.41
N GLN A 180 -6.59 22.12 -41.58
CA GLN A 180 -7.38 22.36 -42.77
C GLN A 180 -6.46 22.22 -43.98
N LEU A 181 -6.74 21.22 -44.82
CA LEU A 181 -6.07 21.03 -46.10
C LEU A 181 -6.23 22.32 -46.92
N PRO A 182 -5.15 22.87 -47.50
CA PRO A 182 -5.24 24.02 -48.37
C PRO A 182 -6.04 23.66 -49.63
N ALA A 183 -6.88 24.61 -50.06
CA ALA A 183 -7.76 24.54 -51.22
C ALA A 183 -7.02 24.43 -52.56
#